data_AF-A0A2I0JPK5-F1
#
_entry.id   AF-A0A2I0JPK5-F1
#
_cell.length_a   1.000
_cell.length_b   1.000
_cell.length_c   1.000
_cell.angle_alpha   90.00
_cell.angle_beta   90.00
_cell.angle_gamma   90.00
#
_symmetry.space_group_name_H-M   'P 1'
#
loop_
_entity.id
_entity.type
_entity.pdbx_description
1 polymer ?
#
loop_
_entity_poly.entity_id
_entity_poly.type
_entity_poly.pdbx_seq_one_letter_code
_entity_poly.pdbx_strand_id
1 'polypeptide(L)'
;MERAKEVLELIHSDVCGPFREIARGGYSYFITFADDYSRFGYVYLMKYKHESFEKFKEFKAEVEKQKGKSIKTLRSDRGEEYMSTEFGDFLKEHGIVSQFTPPGTPQLNGVSERRNRTLLDMVRSMMSYTDLPISMWGYALQTACYLLNRIPSKSVSTTLYEIWNGRTPSLKHVKIWGCPAFVKKQKTDKLETRSEKDRDDPTTYEEAISDIDFSKWLKAMKSEMDSMSKNQVWDLVDPPEGIAPIGNKWIFTRKIGADGKVETYKVRLVAKGYRQKQGVDYEETFSLVAMLKSIRIMLAVATHYDYDVWQMDVKTAFLNGYIEEEIFMDQPKGFESKDKSKVCKLKRSIYGLKQASRSWNRRFDEAVKSFGFIKNKDEPCSLMYAMLGTRPDIAYAVSVTRPYQSNPGPDHWTAVKNILKYLRRTKDKVLVYGEGELRLDGFTNSNFQSDVDDKKSISCYIFTCNGGAVSWKSSKQETTADSTSEAEYIAASDAAKEAIWIRKFVTELYVVPSISSPVELYCDNTRAIAQAKEPISHQKSKHIERRYHIIREIIGRGDVAVQKVASANNVADPLTKAMTQ
;
A
#
# COMPACT_ATOMS: atom_id res chain seq x y z
N MET A 1 28.03 -14.18 15.85
CA MET A 1 29.02 -13.82 14.82
C MET A 1 29.66 -12.51 15.21
N GLU A 2 30.97 -12.47 15.28
CA GLU A 2 31.72 -11.24 15.52
C GLU A 2 31.57 -10.29 14.31
N ARG A 3 31.48 -8.99 14.58
CA ARG A 3 31.48 -7.95 13.54
C ARG A 3 32.91 -7.69 13.07
N ALA A 4 33.06 -7.28 11.81
CA ALA A 4 34.33 -6.78 11.32
C ALA A 4 34.80 -5.59 12.17
N LYS A 5 36.12 -5.51 12.39
CA LYS A 5 36.81 -4.44 13.12
C LYS A 5 37.46 -3.43 12.17
N GLU A 6 37.61 -3.77 10.90
CA GLU A 6 38.14 -2.86 9.88
C GLU A 6 37.46 -2.97 8.51
N VAL A 7 37.62 -1.92 7.69
CA VAL A 7 37.13 -1.85 6.31
C VAL A 7 37.79 -2.95 5.46
N LEU A 8 37.01 -3.61 4.59
CA LEU A 8 37.38 -4.74 3.72
C LEU A 8 37.68 -6.07 4.44
N GLU A 9 37.49 -6.16 5.75
CA GLU A 9 37.66 -7.43 6.47
C GLU A 9 36.58 -8.45 6.08
N LEU A 10 35.33 -8.00 5.97
CA LEU A 10 34.19 -8.84 5.58
C LEU A 10 33.26 -8.08 4.64
N ILE A 11 33.08 -8.61 3.43
CA ILE A 11 32.14 -8.11 2.43
C ILE A 11 30.95 -9.05 2.36
N HIS A 12 29.73 -8.53 2.53
CA HIS A 12 28.49 -9.25 2.29
C HIS A 12 28.03 -9.00 0.87
N SER A 13 27.68 -10.06 0.16
CA SER A 13 27.22 -10.03 -1.21
C SER A 13 25.89 -10.73 -1.38
N ASP A 14 25.08 -10.22 -2.31
CA ASP A 14 23.81 -10.80 -2.70
C ASP A 14 23.43 -10.33 -4.12
N VAL A 15 22.88 -11.26 -4.92
CA VAL A 15 22.38 -10.98 -6.29
C VAL A 15 20.87 -10.93 -6.27
N CYS A 16 20.30 -9.85 -6.79
CA CYS A 16 18.86 -9.66 -6.88
C CYS A 16 18.39 -9.64 -8.33
N GLY A 17 17.38 -10.46 -8.65
CA GLY A 17 16.76 -10.58 -9.98
C GLY A 17 16.38 -12.03 -10.32
N PRO A 18 15.81 -12.29 -11.51
CA PRO A 18 15.51 -11.32 -12.55
C PRO A 18 14.33 -10.42 -12.21
N PHE A 19 14.43 -9.14 -12.53
CA PHE A 19 13.31 -8.23 -12.54
C PHE A 19 12.49 -8.41 -13.83
N ARG A 20 11.15 -8.34 -13.71
CA ARG A 20 10.23 -8.47 -14.86
C ARG A 20 10.40 -7.33 -15.86
N GLU A 21 10.61 -6.13 -15.34
CA GLU A 21 10.84 -4.92 -16.13
C GLU A 21 12.34 -4.75 -16.35
N ILE A 22 12.75 -4.73 -17.61
CA ILE A 22 14.15 -4.55 -17.98
C ILE A 22 14.52 -3.08 -17.79
N ALA A 23 15.59 -2.81 -17.02
CA ALA A 23 16.10 -1.45 -16.89
C ALA A 23 16.69 -0.97 -18.23
N ARG A 24 16.68 0.35 -18.45
CA ARG A 24 17.38 0.98 -19.57
C ARG A 24 18.83 0.49 -19.60
N GLY A 25 19.28 0.06 -20.78
CA GLY A 25 20.58 -0.61 -20.97
C GLY A 25 20.51 -2.14 -20.95
N GLY A 26 19.33 -2.73 -20.75
CA GLY A 26 19.13 -4.18 -20.85
C GLY A 26 19.35 -4.95 -19.54
N TYR A 27 19.41 -4.26 -18.40
CA TYR A 27 19.74 -4.89 -17.11
C TYR A 27 18.50 -5.51 -16.47
N SER A 28 18.64 -6.75 -16.02
CA SER A 28 17.56 -7.52 -15.36
C SER A 28 17.95 -7.98 -13.95
N TYR A 29 19.20 -7.77 -13.55
CA TYR A 29 19.74 -8.15 -12.25
C TYR A 29 20.56 -7.00 -11.67
N PHE A 30 20.81 -7.04 -10.36
CA PHE A 30 21.90 -6.27 -9.75
C PHE A 30 22.59 -7.09 -8.67
N ILE A 31 23.87 -6.82 -8.45
CA ILE A 31 24.66 -7.37 -7.35
C ILE A 31 25.01 -6.25 -6.38
N THR A 32 25.03 -6.58 -5.10
CA THR A 32 25.44 -5.66 -4.05
C THR A 32 26.64 -6.17 -3.30
N PHE A 33 27.55 -5.26 -2.96
CA PHE A 33 28.68 -5.54 -2.09
C PHE A 33 28.62 -4.57 -0.92
N ALA A 34 28.45 -5.08 0.29
CA ALA A 34 28.32 -4.27 1.50
C ALA A 34 29.44 -4.61 2.48
N ASP A 35 30.24 -3.61 2.85
CA ASP A 35 31.28 -3.76 3.87
C ASP A 35 30.67 -3.90 5.26
N ASP A 36 31.11 -4.88 6.06
CA ASP A 36 30.51 -5.14 7.36
C ASP A 36 30.84 -4.05 8.40
N TYR A 37 32.04 -3.47 8.34
CA TYR A 37 32.48 -2.47 9.30
C TYR A 37 31.81 -1.11 9.05
N SER A 38 32.04 -0.52 7.87
CA SER A 38 31.52 0.78 7.49
C SER A 38 30.06 0.77 7.06
N ARG A 39 29.51 -0.41 6.74
CA ARG A 39 28.21 -0.59 6.07
C ARG A 39 28.13 0.04 4.69
N PHE A 40 29.22 0.59 4.15
CA PHE A 40 29.24 1.19 2.81
C PHE A 40 28.89 0.15 1.75
N GLY A 41 28.01 0.52 0.82
CA GLY A 41 27.46 -0.39 -0.17
C GLY A 41 27.81 0.02 -1.59
N TYR A 42 28.08 -0.97 -2.43
CA TYR A 42 28.19 -0.83 -3.89
C TYR A 42 27.06 -1.60 -4.55
N VAL A 43 26.62 -1.11 -5.71
CA VAL A 43 25.58 -1.74 -6.54
C VAL A 43 26.05 -1.73 -7.98
N TYR A 44 26.04 -2.91 -8.62
CA TYR A 44 26.32 -3.05 -10.04
C TYR A 44 25.10 -3.66 -10.75
N LEU A 45 24.66 -3.03 -11.84
CA LEU A 45 23.59 -3.57 -12.69
C LEU A 45 24.16 -4.64 -13.63
N MET A 46 23.41 -5.70 -13.87
CA MET A 46 23.82 -6.85 -14.67
C MET A 46 22.69 -7.29 -15.61
N LYS A 47 23.03 -7.76 -16.81
CA LYS A 47 22.05 -8.31 -17.76
C LYS A 47 21.77 -9.77 -17.43
N TYR A 48 22.80 -10.50 -17.02
CA TYR A 48 22.74 -11.92 -16.67
C TYR A 48 23.37 -12.21 -15.31
N LYS A 49 22.91 -13.27 -14.64
CA LYS A 49 23.39 -13.66 -13.29
C LYS A 49 24.89 -14.01 -13.27
N HIS A 50 25.42 -14.58 -14.36
CA HIS A 50 26.82 -14.99 -14.48
C HIS A 50 27.81 -13.81 -14.54
N GLU A 51 27.34 -12.58 -14.75
CA GLU A 51 28.20 -11.39 -14.71
C GLU A 51 28.68 -11.04 -13.28
N SER A 52 28.17 -11.73 -12.24
CA SER A 52 28.54 -11.52 -10.84
C SER A 52 30.04 -11.61 -10.60
N PHE A 53 30.72 -12.57 -11.24
CA PHE A 53 32.16 -12.76 -11.09
C PHE A 53 32.96 -11.58 -11.69
N GLU A 54 32.59 -11.13 -12.89
CA GLU A 54 33.19 -9.95 -13.50
C GLU A 54 32.96 -8.69 -12.65
N LYS A 55 31.76 -8.52 -12.09
CA LYS A 55 31.46 -7.41 -11.19
C LYS A 55 32.21 -7.48 -9.86
N PHE A 56 32.48 -8.67 -9.36
CA PHE A 56 33.34 -8.83 -8.18
C PHE A 56 34.79 -8.44 -8.49
N LYS A 57 35.34 -8.81 -9.66
CA LYS A 57 36.68 -8.38 -10.09
C LYS A 57 36.78 -6.86 -10.21
N GLU A 58 35.79 -6.23 -10.83
CA GLU A 58 35.67 -4.77 -10.95
C GLU A 58 35.65 -4.11 -9.56
N PHE A 59 34.79 -4.60 -8.66
CA PHE A 59 34.68 -4.12 -7.28
C PHE A 59 35.98 -4.27 -6.50
N LYS A 60 36.59 -5.46 -6.49
CA LYS A 60 37.85 -5.74 -5.79
C LYS A 60 38.96 -4.79 -6.26
N ALA A 61 39.18 -4.70 -7.56
CA ALA A 61 40.24 -3.86 -8.12
C ALA A 61 40.04 -2.38 -7.75
N GLU A 62 38.79 -1.89 -7.74
CA GLU A 62 38.47 -0.54 -7.35
C GLU A 62 38.74 -0.28 -5.86
N VAL A 63 38.14 -1.09 -4.97
CA VAL A 63 38.16 -0.80 -3.53
C VAL A 63 39.52 -1.05 -2.90
N GLU A 64 40.25 -2.09 -3.34
CA GLU A 64 41.57 -2.37 -2.79
C GLU A 64 42.57 -1.27 -3.17
N LYS A 65 42.49 -0.77 -4.41
CA LYS A 65 43.32 0.35 -4.87
C LYS A 65 42.96 1.66 -4.17
N GLN A 66 41.67 1.94 -3.96
CA GLN A 66 41.24 3.15 -3.27
C GLN A 66 41.54 3.15 -1.76
N LYS A 67 41.60 1.98 -1.12
CA LYS A 67 41.79 1.85 0.34
C LYS A 67 43.19 1.41 0.76
N GLY A 68 44.01 0.90 -0.16
CA GLY A 68 45.30 0.31 0.18
C GLY A 68 45.18 -0.90 1.11
N LYS A 69 44.03 -1.59 1.08
CA LYS A 69 43.70 -2.78 1.89
C LYS A 69 43.17 -3.86 0.97
N SER A 70 43.37 -5.12 1.35
CA SER A 70 42.84 -6.27 0.60
C SER A 70 41.55 -6.79 1.23
N ILE A 71 40.65 -7.32 0.39
CA ILE A 71 39.45 -8.01 0.86
C ILE A 71 39.87 -9.32 1.52
N LYS A 72 39.50 -9.54 2.79
CA LYS A 72 39.88 -10.79 3.50
C LYS A 72 38.84 -11.88 3.39
N THR A 73 37.56 -11.53 3.41
CA THR A 73 36.46 -12.49 3.42
C THR A 73 35.28 -12.00 2.60
N LEU A 74 34.76 -12.87 1.75
CA LEU A 74 33.51 -12.67 1.02
C LEU A 74 32.45 -13.57 1.63
N ARG A 75 31.34 -12.99 2.08
CA ARG A 75 30.15 -13.72 2.51
C ARG A 75 29.05 -13.59 1.49
N SER A 76 28.51 -14.72 1.05
CA SER A 76 27.39 -14.78 0.11
C SER A 76 26.44 -15.92 0.49
N ASP A 77 25.31 -15.96 -0.17
CA ASP A 77 24.48 -17.16 -0.20
C ASP A 77 25.15 -18.26 -1.04
N ARG A 78 24.50 -19.43 -1.11
CA ARG A 78 24.93 -20.55 -1.97
C ARG A 78 24.39 -20.44 -3.39
N GLY A 79 24.23 -19.21 -3.91
CA GLY A 79 23.84 -19.00 -5.29
C GLY A 79 24.85 -19.65 -6.26
N GLU A 80 24.35 -20.28 -7.32
CA GLU A 80 25.18 -20.97 -8.34
C GLU A 80 26.29 -20.07 -8.90
N GLU A 81 26.06 -18.76 -8.95
CA GLU A 81 26.99 -17.76 -9.41
C GLU A 81 28.21 -17.55 -8.50
N TYR A 82 28.09 -17.82 -7.19
CA TYR A 82 29.19 -17.76 -6.22
C TYR A 82 29.88 -19.12 -6.02
N MET A 83 29.25 -20.19 -6.51
CA MET A 83 29.70 -21.58 -6.39
C MET A 83 30.45 -22.08 -7.64
N SER A 84 30.66 -21.22 -8.64
CA SER A 84 31.42 -21.60 -9.83
C SER A 84 32.89 -21.90 -9.48
N THR A 85 33.49 -22.86 -10.19
CA THR A 85 34.90 -23.24 -9.99
C THR A 85 35.82 -22.06 -10.23
N GLU A 86 35.56 -21.29 -11.29
CA GLU A 86 36.33 -20.08 -11.64
C GLU A 86 36.33 -19.03 -10.51
N PHE A 87 35.16 -18.75 -9.92
CA PHE A 87 35.07 -17.79 -8.81
C PHE A 87 35.81 -18.35 -7.58
N GLY A 88 35.58 -19.62 -7.24
CA GLY A 88 36.25 -20.27 -6.11
C GLY A 88 37.78 -20.27 -6.24
N ASP A 89 38.32 -20.53 -7.42
CA ASP A 89 39.76 -20.56 -7.67
C ASP A 89 40.36 -19.15 -7.66
N PHE A 90 39.66 -18.15 -8.20
CA PHE A 90 40.06 -16.76 -8.10
C PHE A 90 40.14 -16.25 -6.66
N LEU A 91 39.16 -16.63 -5.81
CA LEU A 91 39.18 -16.28 -4.39
C LEU A 91 40.38 -16.91 -3.68
N LYS A 92 40.68 -18.19 -3.96
CA LYS A 92 41.87 -18.87 -3.40
C LYS A 92 43.17 -18.22 -3.86
N GLU A 93 43.29 -17.90 -5.15
CA GLU A 93 44.47 -17.24 -5.72
C GLU A 93 44.75 -15.90 -5.05
N HIS A 94 43.69 -15.15 -4.72
CA HIS A 94 43.80 -13.85 -4.05
C HIS A 94 43.76 -13.93 -2.52
N GLY A 95 43.77 -15.14 -1.94
CA GLY A 95 43.76 -15.35 -0.48
C GLY A 95 42.47 -14.91 0.21
N ILE A 96 41.36 -14.80 -0.51
CA ILE A 96 40.05 -14.38 0.02
C ILE A 96 39.29 -15.60 0.53
N VAL A 97 38.89 -15.57 1.79
CA VAL A 97 38.08 -16.65 2.39
C VAL A 97 36.64 -16.52 1.94
N SER A 98 36.09 -17.56 1.31
CA SER A 98 34.66 -17.63 1.00
C SER A 98 33.86 -18.14 2.19
N GLN A 99 32.83 -17.40 2.60
CA GLN A 99 31.89 -17.75 3.66
C GLN A 99 30.48 -17.88 3.10
N PHE A 100 30.02 -19.11 2.90
CA PHE A 100 28.65 -19.37 2.44
C PHE A 100 27.68 -19.47 3.61
N THR A 101 26.52 -18.81 3.51
CA THR A 101 25.45 -19.02 4.49
C THR A 101 24.79 -20.40 4.32
N PRO A 102 24.41 -21.10 5.40
CA PRO A 102 23.70 -22.37 5.31
C PRO A 102 22.37 -22.25 4.53
N PRO A 103 21.96 -23.28 3.77
CA PRO A 103 20.67 -23.30 3.10
C PRO A 103 19.51 -23.06 4.09
N GLY A 104 18.51 -22.29 3.68
CA GLY A 104 17.33 -22.03 4.52
C GLY A 104 17.55 -21.09 5.72
N THR A 105 18.73 -20.45 5.84
CA THR A 105 19.05 -19.47 6.89
C THR A 105 19.36 -18.06 6.35
N PRO A 106 18.43 -17.43 5.60
CA PRO A 106 18.62 -16.10 5.03
C PRO A 106 19.03 -15.03 6.07
N GLN A 107 18.61 -15.22 7.32
CA GLN A 107 18.96 -14.35 8.46
C GLN A 107 20.48 -14.20 8.66
N LEU A 108 21.29 -15.20 8.26
CA LEU A 108 22.76 -15.16 8.38
C LEU A 108 23.44 -14.31 7.29
N ASN A 109 22.76 -14.03 6.16
CA ASN A 109 23.14 -13.01 5.18
C ASN A 109 22.35 -11.70 5.40
N GLY A 110 21.76 -11.53 6.59
CA GLY A 110 20.81 -10.45 6.85
C GLY A 110 21.35 -9.03 6.65
N VAL A 111 22.66 -8.83 6.52
CA VAL A 111 23.26 -7.52 6.21
C VAL A 111 22.97 -7.12 4.75
N SER A 112 23.30 -7.97 3.79
CA SER A 112 23.04 -7.73 2.36
C SER A 112 21.54 -7.78 2.07
N GLU A 113 20.79 -8.69 2.68
CA GLU A 113 19.32 -8.77 2.49
C GLU A 113 18.60 -7.50 2.97
N ARG A 114 18.93 -7.01 4.18
CA ARG A 114 18.36 -5.75 4.69
C ARG A 114 18.78 -4.57 3.82
N ARG A 115 20.01 -4.59 3.29
CA ARG A 115 20.51 -3.55 2.37
C ARG A 115 19.68 -3.55 1.09
N ASN A 116 19.47 -4.71 0.48
CA ASN A 116 18.70 -4.88 -0.75
C ASN A 116 17.24 -4.49 -0.56
N ARG A 117 16.63 -4.88 0.55
CA ARG A 117 15.28 -4.42 0.91
C ARG A 117 15.19 -2.90 1.00
N THR A 118 16.12 -2.26 1.73
CA THR A 118 16.14 -0.80 1.89
C THR A 118 16.32 -0.09 0.55
N LEU A 119 17.23 -0.59 -0.29
CA LEU A 119 17.47 -0.07 -1.64
C LEU A 119 16.20 -0.16 -2.50
N LEU A 120 15.53 -1.32 -2.51
CA LEU A 120 14.32 -1.53 -3.28
C LEU A 120 13.14 -0.69 -2.76
N ASP A 121 13.01 -0.50 -1.45
CA ASP A 121 11.99 0.37 -0.87
C ASP A 121 12.21 1.84 -1.25
N MET A 122 13.47 2.30 -1.28
CA MET A 122 13.81 3.62 -1.80
C MET A 122 13.52 3.74 -3.29
N VAL A 123 13.87 2.73 -4.10
CA VAL A 123 13.54 2.71 -5.54
C VAL A 123 12.04 2.80 -5.76
N ARG A 124 11.24 1.99 -5.06
CA ARG A 124 9.77 2.05 -5.13
C ARG A 124 9.25 3.44 -4.79
N SER A 125 9.77 4.04 -3.72
CA SER A 125 9.37 5.38 -3.28
C SER A 125 9.74 6.44 -4.31
N MET A 126 10.97 6.41 -4.82
CA MET A 126 11.48 7.35 -5.84
C MET A 126 10.70 7.22 -7.15
N MET A 127 10.46 6.01 -7.62
CA MET A 127 9.68 5.75 -8.81
C MET A 127 8.21 6.15 -8.64
N SER A 128 7.61 5.96 -7.46
CA SER A 128 6.23 6.38 -7.19
C SER A 128 6.03 7.89 -7.15
N TYR A 129 7.10 8.65 -6.93
CA TYR A 129 7.08 10.11 -6.85
C TYR A 129 7.12 10.79 -8.24
N THR A 130 7.45 10.04 -9.30
CA THR A 130 7.72 10.59 -10.64
C THR A 130 6.94 9.82 -11.69
N ASP A 131 6.60 10.47 -12.81
CA ASP A 131 6.00 9.80 -13.97
C ASP A 131 7.05 9.12 -14.89
N LEU A 132 8.27 8.89 -14.38
CA LEU A 132 9.33 8.25 -15.15
C LEU A 132 8.99 6.78 -15.44
N PRO A 133 9.31 6.27 -16.65
CA PRO A 133 9.07 4.87 -17.00
C PRO A 133 9.74 3.91 -16.00
N ILE A 134 9.07 2.80 -15.69
CA ILE A 134 9.60 1.80 -14.75
C ILE A 134 10.98 1.27 -15.15
N SER A 135 11.32 1.28 -16.45
CA SER A 135 12.64 0.96 -16.98
C SER A 135 13.77 1.87 -16.45
N MET A 136 13.47 2.97 -15.75
CA MET A 136 14.47 3.79 -15.05
C MET A 136 14.89 3.23 -13.69
N TRP A 137 14.32 2.10 -13.23
CA TRP A 137 14.59 1.55 -11.90
C TRP A 137 16.08 1.31 -11.62
N GLY A 138 16.88 0.96 -12.63
CA GLY A 138 18.32 0.76 -12.47
C GLY A 138 19.07 2.03 -12.04
N TYR A 139 18.72 3.18 -12.63
CA TYR A 139 19.27 4.48 -12.24
C TYR A 139 18.73 4.95 -10.89
N ALA A 140 17.45 4.66 -10.60
CA ALA A 140 16.88 4.92 -9.29
C ALA A 140 17.63 4.14 -8.20
N LEU A 141 18.00 2.88 -8.49
CA LEU A 141 18.74 2.01 -7.58
C LEU A 141 20.16 2.54 -7.30
N GLN A 142 20.88 2.94 -8.34
CA GLN A 142 22.20 3.57 -8.19
C GLN A 142 22.11 4.86 -7.36
N THR A 143 21.07 5.67 -7.61
CA THR A 143 20.83 6.90 -6.85
C THR A 143 20.47 6.61 -5.39
N ALA A 144 19.64 5.59 -5.13
CA ALA A 144 19.31 5.15 -3.78
C ALA A 144 20.56 4.71 -3.01
N CYS A 145 21.44 3.92 -3.64
CA CYS A 145 22.71 3.52 -3.06
C CYS A 145 23.61 4.72 -2.76
N TYR A 146 23.72 5.65 -3.72
CA TYR A 146 24.48 6.88 -3.57
C TYR A 146 24.05 7.71 -2.36
N LEU A 147 22.73 7.84 -2.16
CA LEU A 147 22.12 8.56 -1.04
C LEU A 147 22.31 7.80 0.27
N LEU A 148 22.05 6.49 0.30
CA LEU A 148 22.22 5.66 1.50
C LEU A 148 23.63 5.72 2.07
N ASN A 149 24.63 5.80 1.20
CA ASN A 149 26.01 5.93 1.64
C ASN A 149 26.31 7.30 2.29
N ARG A 150 25.50 8.32 2.05
CA ARG A 150 25.74 9.71 2.49
C ARG A 150 24.78 10.21 3.56
N ILE A 151 23.86 9.36 4.01
CA ILE A 151 22.97 9.67 5.14
C ILE A 151 23.50 8.99 6.42
N PRO A 152 23.23 9.58 7.60
CA PRO A 152 23.48 8.91 8.86
C PRO A 152 22.66 7.63 8.99
N SER A 153 23.21 6.62 9.65
CA SER A 153 22.51 5.35 9.91
C SER A 153 22.36 5.14 11.41
N LYS A 154 21.29 4.48 11.87
CA LYS A 154 21.15 4.12 13.30
C LYS A 154 22.27 3.19 13.79
N SER A 155 22.93 2.49 12.86
CA SER A 155 23.97 1.51 13.16
C SER A 155 25.35 2.11 13.42
N VAL A 156 25.58 3.38 13.05
CA VAL A 156 26.88 4.08 13.13
C VAL A 156 26.65 5.57 13.37
N SER A 157 27.44 6.18 14.26
CA SER A 157 27.25 7.58 14.69
C SER A 157 27.51 8.63 13.61
N THR A 158 28.08 8.24 12.47
CA THR A 158 28.45 9.11 11.34
C THR A 158 27.92 8.54 10.02
N THR A 159 28.06 9.28 8.91
CA THR A 159 27.65 8.77 7.60
C THR A 159 28.54 7.63 7.13
N LEU A 160 27.98 6.69 6.37
CA LEU A 160 28.76 5.55 5.84
C LEU A 160 29.94 6.04 4.97
N TYR A 161 29.73 7.14 4.26
CA TYR A 161 30.73 7.81 3.43
C TYR A 161 31.90 8.36 4.25
N GLU A 162 31.65 8.90 5.44
CA GLU A 162 32.70 9.38 6.34
C GLU A 162 33.53 8.22 6.89
N ILE A 163 32.89 7.12 7.28
CA ILE A 163 33.62 5.93 7.76
C ILE A 163 34.44 5.32 6.62
N TRP A 164 33.90 5.31 5.40
CA TRP A 164 34.58 4.76 4.23
C TRP A 164 35.72 5.65 3.73
N ASN A 165 35.54 6.98 3.68
CA ASN A 165 36.47 7.90 3.00
C ASN A 165 37.21 8.88 3.94
N GLY A 166 36.91 8.87 5.24
CA GLY A 166 37.52 9.75 6.23
C GLY A 166 37.14 11.23 6.09
N ARG A 167 36.13 11.58 5.29
CA ARG A 167 35.70 12.97 5.06
C ARG A 167 34.19 13.09 4.90
N THR A 168 33.66 14.25 5.29
CA THR A 168 32.24 14.60 5.19
C THR A 168 31.79 14.68 3.73
N PRO A 169 30.67 14.05 3.31
CA PRO A 169 30.18 14.15 1.95
C PRO A 169 29.59 15.54 1.67
N SER A 170 29.89 16.11 0.50
CA SER A 170 29.14 17.26 -0.01
C SER A 170 27.77 16.80 -0.54
N LEU A 171 26.72 17.55 -0.20
CA LEU A 171 25.36 17.31 -0.70
C LEU A 171 24.88 18.39 -1.69
N LYS A 172 25.73 19.37 -2.04
CA LYS A 172 25.35 20.54 -2.87
C LYS A 172 24.81 20.15 -4.26
N HIS A 173 25.31 19.05 -4.81
CA HIS A 173 24.92 18.54 -6.13
C HIS A 173 23.78 17.54 -6.09
N VAL A 174 23.30 17.14 -4.90
CA VAL A 174 22.17 16.21 -4.78
C VAL A 174 20.89 16.93 -5.21
N LYS A 175 20.16 16.31 -6.13
CA LYS A 175 18.87 16.81 -6.63
C LYS A 175 17.77 15.80 -6.33
N ILE A 176 16.53 16.30 -6.29
CA ILE A 176 15.35 15.46 -6.12
C ILE A 176 15.26 14.53 -7.34
N TRP A 177 15.00 13.25 -7.10
CA TRP A 177 14.77 12.28 -8.17
C TRP A 177 13.63 12.73 -9.10
N GLY A 178 13.84 12.61 -10.41
CA GLY A 178 12.91 13.10 -11.43
C GLY A 178 12.92 14.62 -11.64
N CYS A 179 13.88 15.36 -11.08
CA CYS A 179 14.03 16.76 -11.44
C CYS A 179 14.34 16.91 -12.94
N PRO A 180 13.83 17.97 -13.61
CA PRO A 180 14.14 18.21 -15.01
C PRO A 180 15.65 18.30 -15.26
N ALA A 181 16.12 17.59 -16.28
CA ALA A 181 17.49 17.66 -16.76
C ALA A 181 17.51 18.40 -18.10
N PHE A 182 18.47 19.32 -18.25
CA PHE A 182 18.67 20.07 -19.50
C PHE A 182 19.78 19.41 -20.31
N VAL A 183 19.47 18.98 -21.54
CA VAL A 183 20.48 18.39 -22.43
C VAL A 183 21.18 19.51 -23.18
N LYS A 184 22.51 19.56 -23.09
CA LYS A 184 23.32 20.54 -23.82
C LYS A 184 23.25 20.28 -25.33
N LYS A 185 22.81 21.28 -26.11
CA LYS A 185 22.84 21.24 -27.58
C LYS A 185 24.28 21.18 -28.07
N GLN A 186 24.58 20.27 -28.99
CA GLN A 186 25.93 20.08 -29.53
C GLN A 186 26.34 21.16 -30.55
N LYS A 187 25.36 21.85 -31.15
CA LYS A 187 25.58 23.04 -31.99
C LYS A 187 24.68 24.17 -31.48
N THR A 188 25.27 25.32 -31.24
CA THR A 188 24.56 26.53 -30.79
C THR A 188 25.15 27.72 -31.51
N ASP A 189 24.32 28.56 -32.13
CA ASP A 189 24.75 29.88 -32.55
C ASP A 189 25.00 30.77 -31.31
N LYS A 190 25.81 31.84 -31.42
CA LYS A 190 26.32 32.60 -30.25
C LYS A 190 25.22 33.13 -29.30
N LEU A 191 23.99 33.28 -29.79
CA LEU A 191 22.84 33.84 -29.06
C LEU A 191 21.72 32.82 -28.75
N GLU A 192 21.83 31.56 -29.17
CA GLU A 192 20.76 30.57 -28.96
C GLU A 192 20.87 29.81 -27.63
N THR A 193 19.72 29.42 -27.10
CA THR A 193 19.59 28.61 -25.88
C THR A 193 20.29 27.26 -26.05
N ARG A 194 21.26 27.01 -25.17
CA ARG A 194 22.15 25.85 -25.27
C ARG A 194 21.51 24.51 -24.82
N SER A 195 20.19 24.42 -24.65
CA SER A 195 19.48 23.20 -24.19
C SER A 195 17.98 23.16 -24.55
N GLU A 196 17.38 21.96 -24.62
CA GLU A 196 15.95 21.68 -24.92
C GLU A 196 15.27 20.77 -23.85
N LYS A 197 13.93 20.83 -23.70
CA LYS A 197 13.08 20.06 -22.75
C LYS A 197 11.98 19.27 -23.49
N ASP A 198 11.60 18.07 -23.02
CA ASP A 198 10.62 17.14 -23.64
C ASP A 198 9.14 17.60 -23.50
N ARG A 199 8.21 17.14 -24.36
CA ARG A 199 6.79 17.60 -24.43
C ARG A 199 5.89 17.00 -23.33
N ASP A 200 6.19 17.31 -22.08
CA ASP A 200 5.34 16.98 -20.93
C ASP A 200 4.19 17.98 -20.71
N ASP A 201 3.23 17.63 -19.85
CA ASP A 201 2.26 18.61 -19.31
C ASP A 201 3.03 19.73 -18.59
N PRO A 202 2.60 21.00 -18.72
CA PRO A 202 3.26 22.09 -18.03
C PRO A 202 3.34 21.83 -16.53
N THR A 203 4.53 21.97 -15.95
CA THR A 203 4.73 21.76 -14.51
C THR A 203 4.72 23.06 -13.72
N THR A 204 4.79 24.19 -14.44
CA THR A 204 4.84 25.54 -13.88
C THR A 204 3.91 26.48 -14.66
N TYR A 205 3.59 27.62 -14.05
CA TYR A 205 2.82 28.67 -14.73
C TYR A 205 3.58 29.18 -15.95
N GLU A 206 4.89 29.39 -15.80
CA GLU A 206 5.79 29.89 -16.84
C GLU A 206 5.86 28.93 -18.05
N GLU A 207 5.81 27.62 -17.81
CA GLU A 207 5.68 26.60 -18.86
C GLU A 207 4.30 26.63 -19.52
N ALA A 208 3.23 26.78 -18.73
CA ALA A 208 1.85 26.79 -19.24
C ALA A 208 1.57 28.01 -20.12
N ILE A 209 2.18 29.16 -19.83
CA ILE A 209 2.08 30.37 -20.68
C ILE A 209 2.93 30.31 -21.95
N SER A 210 3.98 29.49 -21.93
CA SER A 210 4.86 29.26 -23.09
C SER A 210 4.41 28.08 -23.95
N ASP A 211 3.35 27.38 -23.53
CA ASP A 211 2.77 26.23 -24.21
C ASP A 211 1.92 26.68 -25.42
N ILE A 212 1.91 25.87 -26.48
CA ILE A 212 1.12 26.12 -27.69
C ILE A 212 -0.39 26.18 -27.40
N ASP A 213 -0.85 25.47 -26.36
CA ASP A 213 -2.22 25.43 -25.88
C ASP A 213 -2.50 26.46 -24.75
N PHE A 214 -1.65 27.47 -24.54
CA PHE A 214 -1.79 28.48 -23.47
C PHE A 214 -3.21 29.02 -23.30
N SER A 215 -3.89 29.36 -24.40
CA SER A 215 -5.27 29.89 -24.36
C SER A 215 -6.24 28.95 -23.61
N LYS A 216 -6.09 27.64 -23.79
CA LYS A 216 -6.91 26.62 -23.12
C LYS A 216 -6.52 26.48 -21.65
N TRP A 217 -5.22 26.52 -21.33
CA TRP A 217 -4.74 26.52 -19.95
C TRP A 217 -5.23 27.74 -19.17
N LEU A 218 -5.15 28.94 -19.77
CA LEU A 218 -5.63 30.18 -19.15
C LEU A 218 -7.14 30.13 -18.86
N LYS A 219 -7.93 29.59 -19.80
CA LYS A 219 -9.38 29.42 -19.60
C LYS A 219 -9.68 28.50 -18.42
N ALA A 220 -8.97 27.38 -18.31
CA ALA A 220 -9.12 26.45 -17.20
C ALA A 220 -8.67 27.05 -15.85
N MET A 221 -7.57 27.82 -15.84
CA MET A 221 -7.11 28.57 -14.66
C MET A 221 -8.16 29.58 -14.19
N LYS A 222 -8.75 30.36 -15.11
CA LYS A 222 -9.82 31.32 -14.78
C LYS A 222 -11.01 30.61 -14.14
N SER A 223 -11.45 29.49 -14.71
CA SER A 223 -12.56 28.71 -14.15
C SER A 223 -12.28 28.20 -12.73
N GLU A 224 -11.04 27.79 -12.43
CA GLU A 224 -10.64 27.38 -11.08
C GLU A 224 -10.68 28.58 -10.11
N MET A 225 -10.14 29.74 -10.54
CA MET A 225 -10.15 30.97 -9.74
C MET A 225 -11.56 31.49 -9.47
N ASP A 226 -12.46 31.43 -10.47
CA ASP A 226 -13.85 31.81 -10.33
C ASP A 226 -14.56 30.93 -9.29
N SER A 227 -14.26 29.62 -9.29
CA SER A 227 -14.76 28.70 -8.27
C SER A 227 -14.27 29.06 -6.86
N MET A 228 -13.00 29.44 -6.73
CA MET A 228 -12.43 29.84 -5.44
C MET A 228 -12.99 31.17 -4.94
N SER A 229 -13.22 32.13 -5.84
CA SER A 229 -13.87 33.40 -5.54
C SER A 229 -15.31 33.19 -5.05
N LYS A 230 -16.10 32.38 -5.78
CA LYS A 230 -17.50 32.06 -5.43
C LYS A 230 -17.63 31.39 -4.05
N ASN A 231 -16.66 30.54 -3.68
CA ASN A 231 -16.66 29.85 -2.38
C ASN A 231 -15.99 30.67 -1.25
N GLN A 232 -15.55 31.90 -1.52
CA GLN A 232 -14.85 32.77 -0.56
C GLN A 232 -13.69 32.04 0.14
N VAL A 233 -12.84 31.38 -0.66
CA VAL A 233 -11.80 30.48 -0.14
C VAL A 233 -10.77 31.22 0.72
N TRP A 234 -10.47 32.49 0.41
CA TRP A 234 -9.52 33.31 1.16
C TRP A 234 -9.85 34.79 1.12
N ASP A 235 -9.28 35.54 2.06
CA ASP A 235 -9.19 37.00 2.03
C ASP A 235 -7.73 37.45 1.79
N LEU A 236 -7.54 38.63 1.20
CA LEU A 236 -6.21 39.24 1.09
C LEU A 236 -5.92 40.09 2.33
N VAL A 237 -4.84 39.76 3.04
CA VAL A 237 -4.42 40.44 4.27
C VAL A 237 -2.92 40.75 4.24
N ASP A 238 -2.49 41.65 5.11
CA ASP A 238 -1.08 41.93 5.30
C ASP A 238 -0.38 40.74 6.00
N PRO A 239 0.89 40.45 5.66
CA PRO A 239 1.59 39.29 6.22
C PRO A 239 1.78 39.47 7.73
N PRO A 240 1.33 38.50 8.56
CA PRO A 240 1.48 38.59 10.01
C PRO A 240 2.94 38.45 10.44
N GLU A 241 3.31 39.12 11.54
CA GLU A 241 4.66 39.06 12.10
C GLU A 241 5.01 37.63 12.55
N GLY A 242 6.14 37.10 12.05
CA GLY A 242 6.67 35.79 12.45
C GLY A 242 6.05 34.57 11.75
N ILE A 243 5.06 34.74 10.87
CA ILE A 243 4.42 33.62 10.15
C ILE A 243 4.84 33.62 8.68
N ALA A 244 5.45 32.52 8.24
CA ALA A 244 5.84 32.35 6.84
C ALA A 244 4.67 31.77 6.01
N PRO A 245 4.20 32.45 4.95
CA PRO A 245 3.12 31.94 4.12
C PRO A 245 3.51 30.66 3.37
N ILE A 246 2.51 29.81 3.15
CA ILE A 246 2.66 28.56 2.40
C ILE A 246 2.60 28.86 0.91
N GLY A 247 3.60 28.40 0.16
CA GLY A 247 3.55 28.54 -1.29
C GLY A 247 2.45 27.69 -1.93
N ASN A 248 1.96 28.11 -3.09
CA ASN A 248 1.04 27.33 -3.92
C ASN A 248 1.73 26.82 -5.20
N LYS A 249 1.07 25.93 -5.93
CA LYS A 249 1.42 25.53 -7.30
C LYS A 249 0.17 25.24 -8.12
N TRP A 250 0.28 25.47 -9.41
CA TRP A 250 -0.69 25.00 -10.40
C TRP A 250 -0.36 23.55 -10.78
N ILE A 251 -1.39 22.71 -10.87
CA ILE A 251 -1.29 21.38 -11.48
C ILE A 251 -2.10 21.42 -12.78
N PHE A 252 -1.42 21.13 -13.89
CA PHE A 252 -2.00 21.06 -15.22
C PHE A 252 -2.12 19.59 -15.62
N THR A 253 -3.25 19.21 -16.20
CA THR A 253 -3.46 17.84 -16.67
C THR A 253 -4.28 17.86 -17.96
N ARG A 254 -3.74 17.30 -19.03
CA ARG A 254 -4.50 17.01 -20.25
C ARG A 254 -5.26 15.70 -20.07
N LYS A 255 -6.59 15.74 -20.15
CA LYS A 255 -7.40 14.52 -20.18
C LYS A 255 -7.56 14.07 -21.62
N ILE A 256 -7.03 12.89 -21.89
CA ILE A 256 -7.09 12.25 -23.20
C ILE A 256 -8.34 11.36 -23.24
N GLY A 257 -9.17 11.55 -24.27
CA GLY A 257 -10.34 10.73 -24.55
C GLY A 257 -9.98 9.32 -25.00
N ALA A 258 -10.99 8.47 -25.15
CA ALA A 258 -10.81 7.10 -25.64
C ALA A 258 -10.27 7.04 -27.09
N ASP A 259 -10.40 8.15 -27.83
CA ASP A 259 -9.90 8.33 -29.20
C ASP A 259 -8.43 8.80 -29.28
N GLY A 260 -7.76 8.98 -28.13
CA GLY A 260 -6.38 9.46 -28.06
C GLY A 260 -6.23 10.97 -28.24
N LYS A 261 -7.32 11.74 -28.34
CA LYS A 261 -7.28 13.21 -28.43
C LYS A 261 -7.49 13.86 -27.07
N VAL A 262 -6.96 15.07 -26.90
CA VAL A 262 -7.18 15.84 -25.67
C VAL A 262 -8.62 16.37 -25.65
N GLU A 263 -9.44 15.85 -24.75
CA GLU A 263 -10.85 16.26 -24.58
C GLU A 263 -10.98 17.47 -23.66
N THR A 264 -10.25 17.48 -22.53
CA THR A 264 -10.38 18.53 -21.52
C THR A 264 -9.05 18.89 -20.87
N TYR A 265 -8.89 20.18 -20.60
CA TYR A 265 -7.75 20.73 -19.88
C TYR A 265 -8.18 20.95 -18.44
N LYS A 266 -7.61 20.17 -17.53
CA LYS A 266 -7.93 20.25 -16.11
C LYS A 266 -6.81 20.99 -15.39
N VAL A 267 -7.18 22.03 -14.65
CA VAL A 267 -6.25 22.82 -13.86
C VAL A 267 -6.72 22.81 -12.41
N ARG A 268 -5.77 22.72 -11.48
CA ARG A 268 -6.05 22.83 -10.04
C ARG A 268 -5.01 23.72 -9.39
N LEU A 269 -5.45 24.59 -8.49
CA LEU A 269 -4.53 25.30 -7.58
C LEU A 269 -4.36 24.47 -6.31
N VAL A 270 -3.10 24.20 -5.96
CA VAL A 270 -2.74 23.28 -4.87
C VAL A 270 -1.77 23.96 -3.92
N ALA A 271 -2.09 23.96 -2.63
CA ALA A 271 -1.18 24.41 -1.58
C ALA A 271 0.02 23.45 -1.47
N LYS A 272 1.21 23.98 -1.21
CA LYS A 272 2.42 23.18 -0.89
C LYS A 272 2.38 22.73 0.57
N GLY A 273 1.34 21.98 0.95
CA GLY A 273 1.10 21.56 2.34
C GLY A 273 2.18 20.65 2.94
N TYR A 274 3.14 20.15 2.16
CA TYR A 274 4.34 19.50 2.71
C TYR A 274 5.21 20.44 3.57
N ARG A 275 5.05 21.77 3.41
CA ARG A 275 5.71 22.78 4.26
C ARG A 275 5.01 22.98 5.61
N GLN A 276 3.80 22.43 5.79
CA GLN A 276 3.06 22.52 7.04
C GLN A 276 3.70 21.69 8.15
N LYS A 277 3.84 22.29 9.33
CA LYS A 277 4.32 21.71 10.58
C LYS A 277 3.14 21.27 11.45
N GLN A 278 3.18 20.04 11.94
CA GLN A 278 2.19 19.53 12.90
C GLN A 278 2.32 20.29 14.23
N GLY A 279 1.20 20.67 14.84
CA GLY A 279 1.14 21.48 16.06
C GLY A 279 1.32 22.99 15.85
N VAL A 280 1.47 23.44 14.58
CA VAL A 280 1.49 24.86 14.20
C VAL A 280 0.45 25.11 13.11
N ASP A 281 0.52 24.35 12.02
CA ASP A 281 -0.34 24.55 10.84
C ASP A 281 -1.52 23.56 10.78
N TYR A 282 -1.48 22.47 11.55
CA TYR A 282 -2.54 21.48 11.71
C TYR A 282 -2.27 20.56 12.90
N GLU A 283 -3.33 20.07 13.55
CA GLU A 283 -3.26 19.11 14.66
C GLU A 283 -3.45 17.64 14.19
N GLU A 284 -4.50 17.38 13.40
CA GLU A 284 -4.93 16.03 12.99
C GLU A 284 -5.39 16.01 11.51
N THR A 285 -5.18 14.89 10.81
CA THR A 285 -5.46 14.76 9.35
C THR A 285 -6.46 13.65 8.99
N PHE A 286 -6.95 12.90 9.97
CA PHE A 286 -7.74 11.68 9.75
C PHE A 286 -9.15 11.97 9.17
N SER A 287 -9.60 11.13 8.24
CA SER A 287 -10.92 11.21 7.58
C SER A 287 -11.49 9.80 7.42
N LEU A 288 -12.79 9.63 7.70
CA LEU A 288 -13.49 8.34 7.67
C LEU A 288 -14.01 7.96 6.27
N VAL A 289 -13.97 6.67 5.92
CA VAL A 289 -14.42 6.07 4.64
C VAL A 289 -15.43 4.95 4.91
N ALA A 290 -16.48 4.80 4.08
CA ALA A 290 -17.54 3.81 4.28
C ALA A 290 -17.10 2.35 3.99
N MET A 291 -17.48 1.40 4.85
CA MET A 291 -17.22 -0.03 4.67
C MET A 291 -18.11 -0.67 3.60
N LEU A 292 -17.54 -1.52 2.75
CA LEU A 292 -18.28 -2.25 1.70
C LEU A 292 -19.41 -3.13 2.26
N LYS A 293 -19.21 -3.79 3.41
CA LYS A 293 -20.28 -4.57 4.07
C LYS A 293 -21.46 -3.71 4.53
N SER A 294 -21.20 -2.47 4.98
CA SER A 294 -22.27 -1.53 5.36
C SER A 294 -23.07 -1.12 4.12
N ILE A 295 -22.38 -0.79 3.03
CA ILE A 295 -23.02 -0.45 1.75
C ILE A 295 -23.87 -1.63 1.25
N ARG A 296 -23.36 -2.86 1.30
CA ARG A 296 -24.12 -4.06 0.89
C ARG A 296 -25.35 -4.33 1.74
N ILE A 297 -25.25 -4.19 3.07
CA ILE A 297 -26.41 -4.31 3.96
C ILE A 297 -27.45 -3.24 3.61
N MET A 298 -27.01 -1.99 3.40
CA MET A 298 -27.89 -0.90 2.98
C MET A 298 -28.56 -1.17 1.62
N LEU A 299 -27.82 -1.72 0.65
CA LEU A 299 -28.37 -2.14 -0.64
C LEU A 299 -29.38 -3.28 -0.47
N ALA A 300 -29.09 -4.29 0.36
CA ALA A 300 -29.98 -5.41 0.62
C ALA A 300 -31.29 -4.96 1.30
N VAL A 301 -31.21 -3.97 2.20
CA VAL A 301 -32.38 -3.32 2.82
C VAL A 301 -33.13 -2.50 1.78
N ALA A 302 -32.42 -1.69 0.99
CA ALA A 302 -33.03 -0.85 -0.05
C ALA A 302 -33.78 -1.69 -1.08
N THR A 303 -33.24 -2.83 -1.53
CA THR A 303 -33.94 -3.73 -2.44
C THR A 303 -35.15 -4.41 -1.80
N HIS A 304 -35.14 -4.65 -0.48
CA HIS A 304 -36.28 -5.25 0.21
C HIS A 304 -37.46 -4.29 0.33
N TYR A 305 -37.18 -3.02 0.68
CA TYR A 305 -38.20 -1.99 0.87
C TYR A 305 -38.47 -1.16 -0.39
N ASP A 306 -37.86 -1.52 -1.52
CA ASP A 306 -37.93 -0.80 -2.80
C ASP A 306 -37.55 0.68 -2.66
N TYR A 307 -36.44 0.96 -1.96
CA TYR A 307 -35.92 2.31 -1.78
C TYR A 307 -35.05 2.76 -2.96
N ASP A 308 -35.28 4.00 -3.40
CA ASP A 308 -34.41 4.66 -4.36
C ASP A 308 -33.04 5.00 -3.75
N VAL A 309 -31.98 4.46 -4.36
CA VAL A 309 -30.59 4.74 -3.95
C VAL A 309 -30.02 5.87 -4.79
N TRP A 310 -29.80 7.02 -4.15
CA TRP A 310 -29.21 8.19 -4.79
C TRP A 310 -27.70 8.25 -4.54
N GLN A 311 -26.90 8.26 -5.60
CA GLN A 311 -25.46 8.51 -5.53
C GLN A 311 -25.15 9.94 -5.98
N MET A 312 -24.36 10.68 -5.20
CA MET A 312 -23.93 12.04 -5.53
C MET A 312 -22.41 12.16 -5.45
N ASP A 313 -21.81 12.71 -6.52
CA ASP A 313 -20.41 13.16 -6.52
C ASP A 313 -20.36 14.69 -6.33
N VAL A 314 -19.66 15.15 -5.30
CA VAL A 314 -19.58 16.58 -4.97
C VAL A 314 -18.38 17.20 -5.69
N LYS A 315 -18.67 17.98 -6.74
CA LYS A 315 -17.65 18.83 -7.38
C LYS A 315 -17.09 19.82 -6.35
N THR A 316 -15.77 20.02 -6.38
CA THR A 316 -15.05 20.95 -5.49
C THR A 316 -15.26 20.72 -3.99
N ALA A 317 -15.43 19.47 -3.55
CA ALA A 317 -15.68 19.08 -2.17
C ALA A 317 -14.78 19.80 -1.14
N PHE A 318 -13.46 19.90 -1.39
CA PHE A 318 -12.54 20.55 -0.45
C PHE A 318 -12.82 22.04 -0.22
N LEU A 319 -13.30 22.77 -1.24
CA LEU A 319 -13.59 24.21 -1.11
C LEU A 319 -14.76 24.51 -0.15
N ASN A 320 -15.51 23.48 0.24
CA ASN A 320 -16.60 23.59 1.21
C ASN A 320 -16.15 23.33 2.66
N GLY A 321 -14.99 22.71 2.90
CA GLY A 321 -14.46 22.49 4.24
C GLY A 321 -13.95 23.78 4.85
N TYR A 322 -14.44 24.17 6.03
CA TYR A 322 -13.87 25.30 6.78
C TYR A 322 -12.51 24.91 7.38
N ILE A 323 -11.58 25.86 7.41
CA ILE A 323 -10.33 25.73 8.17
C ILE A 323 -10.50 26.49 9.48
N GLU A 324 -10.21 25.86 10.61
CA GLU A 324 -10.19 26.52 11.94
C GLU A 324 -8.81 27.14 12.23
N GLU A 325 -7.75 26.56 11.64
CA GLU A 325 -6.38 27.02 11.76
C GLU A 325 -6.09 28.29 10.92
N GLU A 326 -5.19 29.15 11.42
CA GLU A 326 -4.77 30.35 10.68
C GLU A 326 -3.70 30.02 9.64
N ILE A 327 -4.14 29.78 8.41
CA ILE A 327 -3.23 29.43 7.31
C ILE A 327 -3.14 30.57 6.30
N PHE A 328 -1.90 31.01 6.08
CA PHE A 328 -1.57 32.02 5.09
C PHE A 328 -0.91 31.35 3.88
N MET A 329 -1.30 31.76 2.69
CA MET A 329 -0.80 31.24 1.42
C MET A 329 -0.30 32.40 0.57
N ASP A 330 0.78 32.17 -0.18
CA ASP A 330 1.21 33.12 -1.21
C ASP A 330 0.09 33.31 -2.26
N GLN A 331 0.06 34.48 -2.89
CA GLN A 331 -0.88 34.71 -3.99
C GLN A 331 -0.61 33.73 -5.16
N PRO A 332 -1.64 33.25 -5.87
CA PRO A 332 -1.45 32.35 -7.00
C PRO A 332 -0.77 33.08 -8.16
N LYS A 333 0.35 32.52 -8.65
CA LYS A 333 1.08 33.06 -9.80
C LYS A 333 0.15 33.22 -11.01
N GLY A 334 0.20 34.39 -11.64
CA GLY A 334 -0.65 34.76 -12.78
C GLY A 334 -2.00 35.39 -12.40
N PHE A 335 -2.36 35.38 -11.12
CA PHE A 335 -3.61 35.94 -10.58
C PHE A 335 -3.35 36.79 -9.32
N GLU A 336 -2.20 37.48 -9.28
CA GLU A 336 -1.79 38.36 -8.18
C GLU A 336 -2.60 39.67 -8.21
N SER A 337 -2.90 40.21 -7.03
CA SER A 337 -3.44 41.54 -6.84
C SER A 337 -2.40 42.62 -7.22
N LYS A 338 -2.87 43.86 -7.39
CA LYS A 338 -1.99 45.03 -7.61
C LYS A 338 -0.96 45.18 -6.50
N ASP A 339 -1.34 44.79 -5.28
CA ASP A 339 -0.46 44.74 -4.13
C ASP A 339 0.11 43.33 -3.96
N LYS A 340 1.39 43.17 -4.32
CA LYS A 340 2.11 41.89 -4.23
C LYS A 340 2.59 41.57 -2.82
N SER A 341 2.54 42.52 -1.89
CA SER A 341 3.00 42.31 -0.51
C SER A 341 2.00 41.53 0.34
N LYS A 342 0.73 41.49 -0.09
CA LYS A 342 -0.35 40.80 0.61
C LYS A 342 -0.32 39.28 0.43
N VAL A 343 -0.88 38.58 1.41
CA VAL A 343 -1.00 37.12 1.43
C VAL A 343 -2.48 36.71 1.51
N CYS A 344 -2.77 35.50 1.06
CA CYS A 344 -4.11 34.91 1.11
C CYS A 344 -4.32 34.22 2.47
N LYS A 345 -5.18 34.77 3.34
CA LYS A 345 -5.64 34.07 4.55
C LYS A 345 -6.75 33.09 4.18
N LEU A 346 -6.47 31.78 4.25
CA LEU A 346 -7.41 30.74 3.85
C LEU A 346 -8.54 30.60 4.88
N LYS A 347 -9.78 30.65 4.40
CA LYS A 347 -11.01 30.33 5.16
C LYS A 347 -11.53 28.92 4.87
N ARG A 348 -11.20 28.40 3.67
CA ARG A 348 -11.64 27.10 3.18
C ARG A 348 -10.46 26.22 2.79
N SER A 349 -10.64 24.91 2.93
CA SER A 349 -9.62 23.94 2.56
C SER A 349 -9.43 23.88 1.04
N ILE A 350 -8.18 23.82 0.60
CA ILE A 350 -7.82 23.63 -0.81
C ILE A 350 -7.00 22.36 -0.97
N TYR A 351 -6.91 21.87 -2.21
CA TYR A 351 -6.10 20.71 -2.52
C TYR A 351 -4.66 20.91 -2.03
N GLY A 352 -4.05 19.85 -1.49
CA GLY A 352 -2.66 19.85 -1.05
C GLY A 352 -2.44 20.28 0.40
N LEU A 353 -3.44 20.82 1.10
CA LEU A 353 -3.39 20.96 2.56
C LEU A 353 -3.53 19.59 3.22
N LYS A 354 -2.74 19.33 4.26
CA LYS A 354 -2.70 18.03 4.95
C LYS A 354 -4.03 17.66 5.63
N GLN A 355 -4.82 18.66 6.04
CA GLN A 355 -6.10 18.50 6.73
C GLN A 355 -7.33 18.69 5.83
N ALA A 356 -7.16 18.86 4.51
CA ALA A 356 -8.28 19.12 3.59
C ALA A 356 -9.36 18.01 3.64
N SER A 357 -8.93 16.75 3.67
CA SER A 357 -9.83 15.59 3.77
C SER A 357 -10.62 15.58 5.08
N ARG A 358 -9.97 15.86 6.22
CA ARG A 358 -10.61 15.97 7.53
C ARG A 358 -11.63 17.13 7.57
N SER A 359 -11.25 18.30 7.06
CA SER A 359 -12.07 19.51 7.06
C SER A 359 -13.36 19.31 6.27
N TRP A 360 -13.24 18.68 5.09
CA TRP A 360 -14.41 18.26 4.32
C TRP A 360 -15.24 17.21 5.05
N ASN A 361 -14.60 16.18 5.61
CA ASN A 361 -15.28 15.09 6.31
C ASN A 361 -16.04 15.57 7.55
N ARG A 362 -15.51 16.55 8.30
CA ARG A 362 -16.18 17.19 9.43
C ARG A 362 -17.38 18.02 8.99
N ARG A 363 -17.23 18.83 7.94
CA ARG A 363 -18.35 19.62 7.39
C ARG A 363 -19.48 18.72 6.87
N PHE A 364 -19.12 17.64 6.19
CA PHE A 364 -20.07 16.64 5.73
C PHE A 364 -20.75 15.93 6.91
N ASP A 365 -19.99 15.52 7.93
CA ASP A 365 -20.51 14.90 9.15
C ASP A 365 -21.45 15.83 9.93
N GLU A 366 -21.13 17.12 10.07
CA GLU A 366 -22.00 18.13 10.69
C GLU A 366 -23.31 18.32 9.92
N ALA A 367 -23.23 18.46 8.59
CA ALA A 367 -24.41 18.59 7.75
C ALA A 367 -25.29 17.32 7.85
N VAL A 368 -24.67 16.15 7.76
CA VAL A 368 -25.36 14.86 7.82
C VAL A 368 -25.95 14.59 9.22
N LYS A 369 -25.28 14.98 10.30
CA LYS A 369 -25.83 14.96 11.67
C LYS A 369 -26.98 15.95 11.86
N SER A 370 -26.94 17.12 11.21
CA SER A 370 -28.07 18.07 11.25
C SER A 370 -29.34 17.51 10.62
N PHE A 371 -29.20 16.49 9.75
CA PHE A 371 -30.29 15.70 9.20
C PHE A 371 -30.58 14.40 9.99
N GLY A 372 -29.90 14.14 11.11
CA GLY A 372 -30.20 13.05 12.05
C GLY A 372 -29.37 11.75 11.93
N PHE A 373 -28.28 11.72 11.15
CA PHE A 373 -27.53 10.48 10.85
C PHE A 373 -26.29 10.21 11.75
N ILE A 374 -25.87 8.93 11.89
CA ILE A 374 -24.75 8.43 12.73
C ILE A 374 -23.66 7.72 11.86
N LYS A 375 -22.38 7.76 12.27
CA LYS A 375 -21.19 7.46 11.43
C LYS A 375 -20.34 6.23 11.86
N ASN A 376 -19.80 5.48 10.89
CA ASN A 376 -19.01 4.22 11.04
C ASN A 376 -17.58 4.31 10.39
N LYS A 377 -16.61 3.43 10.74
CA LYS A 377 -15.16 3.76 10.76
C LYS A 377 -14.06 3.08 9.87
N ASP A 378 -14.22 2.03 9.05
CA ASP A 378 -13.02 1.26 8.56
C ASP A 378 -12.82 0.97 7.03
N GLU A 379 -11.58 1.26 6.54
CA GLU A 379 -10.64 0.60 5.55
C GLU A 379 -10.75 0.53 3.96
N PRO A 380 -9.58 0.40 3.21
CA PRO A 380 -9.45 0.24 1.71
C PRO A 380 -8.50 -0.87 1.09
N CYS A 381 -8.58 -1.20 -0.24
CA CYS A 381 -7.55 -1.64 -1.29
C CYS A 381 -8.01 -2.71 -2.37
N SER A 382 -7.32 -2.90 -3.54
CA SER A 382 -7.85 -3.18 -4.92
C SER A 382 -8.15 -4.62 -5.47
N LEU A 383 -7.41 -5.70 -5.18
CA LEU A 383 -7.88 -7.09 -5.48
C LEU A 383 -8.76 -7.60 -4.33
N MET A 384 -8.35 -7.19 -3.13
CA MET A 384 -9.22 -7.12 -1.97
C MET A 384 -10.49 -6.34 -2.29
N TYR A 385 -10.52 -5.37 -3.21
CA TYR A 385 -11.75 -4.64 -3.54
C TYR A 385 -12.77 -5.52 -4.26
N ALA A 386 -12.33 -6.31 -5.24
CA ALA A 386 -13.23 -7.28 -5.88
C ALA A 386 -13.69 -8.33 -4.85
N MET A 387 -12.75 -8.90 -4.08
CA MET A 387 -13.03 -9.90 -3.05
C MET A 387 -13.93 -9.39 -1.92
N LEU A 388 -13.70 -8.17 -1.44
CA LEU A 388 -14.42 -7.54 -0.32
C LEU A 388 -15.65 -6.79 -0.78
N GLY A 389 -15.81 -6.52 -2.08
CA GLY A 389 -16.89 -5.71 -2.64
C GLY A 389 -17.99 -6.55 -3.26
N THR A 390 -17.63 -7.47 -4.16
CA THR A 390 -18.63 -8.15 -5.00
C THR A 390 -18.38 -9.65 -5.20
N ARG A 391 -17.21 -10.18 -4.84
CA ARG A 391 -16.78 -11.54 -5.19
C ARG A 391 -16.36 -12.37 -3.96
N PRO A 392 -17.33 -12.85 -3.15
CA PRO A 392 -17.02 -13.73 -2.01
C PRO A 392 -16.34 -15.03 -2.44
N ASP A 393 -16.67 -15.52 -3.62
CA ASP A 393 -16.20 -16.76 -4.23
C ASP A 393 -14.68 -16.82 -4.48
N ILE A 394 -13.99 -15.67 -4.52
CA ILE A 394 -12.52 -15.64 -4.62
C ILE A 394 -11.82 -15.48 -3.26
N ALA A 395 -12.55 -15.39 -2.14
CA ALA A 395 -11.98 -15.03 -0.85
C ALA A 395 -10.94 -16.04 -0.35
N TYR A 396 -11.20 -17.34 -0.52
CA TYR A 396 -10.23 -18.38 -0.21
C TYR A 396 -8.95 -18.21 -1.04
N ALA A 397 -9.07 -18.14 -2.36
CA ALA A 397 -7.93 -18.07 -3.27
C ALA A 397 -7.06 -16.82 -3.05
N VAL A 398 -7.70 -15.68 -2.75
CA VAL A 398 -7.00 -14.45 -2.38
C VAL A 398 -6.34 -14.58 -1.00
N SER A 399 -7.00 -15.21 -0.02
CA SER A 399 -6.41 -15.41 1.31
C SER A 399 -5.16 -16.30 1.30
N VAL A 400 -5.10 -17.28 0.40
CA VAL A 400 -3.95 -18.19 0.23
C VAL A 400 -2.79 -17.48 -0.47
N THR A 401 -3.07 -16.60 -1.44
CA THR A 401 -2.03 -15.90 -2.21
C THR A 401 -1.50 -14.64 -1.52
N ARG A 402 -2.28 -14.03 -0.62
CA ARG A 402 -1.94 -12.79 0.10
C ARG A 402 -0.63 -12.87 0.89
N PRO A 403 -0.34 -13.91 1.70
CA PRO A 403 0.89 -13.96 2.51
C PRO A 403 2.17 -13.89 1.66
N TYR A 404 2.11 -14.33 0.40
CA TYR A 404 3.23 -14.37 -0.52
C TYR A 404 3.38 -13.08 -1.35
N GLN A 405 2.60 -12.04 -1.09
CA GLN A 405 2.63 -10.78 -1.84
C GLN A 405 4.02 -10.12 -1.84
N SER A 406 4.76 -10.22 -0.73
CA SER A 406 6.11 -9.65 -0.62
C SER A 406 7.19 -10.46 -1.33
N ASN A 407 6.96 -11.75 -1.58
CA ASN A 407 7.90 -12.65 -2.26
C ASN A 407 7.19 -13.81 -3.01
N PRO A 408 6.52 -13.54 -4.14
CA PRO A 408 5.71 -14.54 -4.83
C PRO A 408 6.56 -15.43 -5.76
N GLY A 409 6.59 -16.74 -5.50
CA GLY A 409 7.10 -17.75 -6.43
C GLY A 409 6.23 -18.00 -7.68
N PRO A 410 6.70 -18.84 -8.62
CA PRO A 410 5.99 -19.17 -9.87
C PRO A 410 4.59 -19.77 -9.66
N ASP A 411 4.43 -20.59 -8.63
CA ASP A 411 3.13 -21.21 -8.30
C ASP A 411 2.12 -20.18 -7.78
N HIS A 412 2.58 -19.23 -6.95
CA HIS A 412 1.75 -18.11 -6.51
C HIS A 412 1.33 -17.22 -7.69
N TRP A 413 2.24 -16.97 -8.64
CA TRP A 413 1.92 -16.23 -9.87
C TRP A 413 0.90 -16.96 -10.75
N THR A 414 1.01 -18.29 -10.83
CA THR A 414 0.06 -19.14 -11.54
C THR A 414 -1.31 -19.13 -10.87
N ALA A 415 -1.36 -19.22 -9.53
CA ALA A 415 -2.58 -19.10 -8.75
C ALA A 415 -3.25 -17.74 -8.98
N VAL A 416 -2.51 -16.62 -8.92
CA VAL A 416 -3.05 -15.27 -9.20
C VAL A 416 -3.55 -15.16 -10.64
N LYS A 417 -2.82 -15.69 -11.63
CA LYS A 417 -3.29 -15.74 -13.03
C LYS A 417 -4.59 -16.54 -13.17
N ASN A 418 -4.75 -17.62 -12.41
CA ASN A 418 -5.97 -18.43 -12.41
C ASN A 418 -7.15 -17.66 -11.80
N ILE A 419 -6.93 -16.92 -10.69
CA ILE A 419 -7.93 -16.00 -10.12
C ILE A 419 -8.36 -14.97 -11.17
N LEU A 420 -7.41 -14.34 -11.87
CA LEU A 420 -7.72 -13.34 -12.90
C LEU A 420 -8.44 -13.94 -14.12
N LYS A 421 -8.05 -15.14 -14.57
CA LYS A 421 -8.74 -15.87 -15.66
C LYS A 421 -10.18 -16.23 -15.25
N TYR A 422 -10.37 -16.69 -14.01
CA TYR A 422 -11.68 -17.00 -13.46
C TYR A 422 -12.56 -15.75 -13.40
N LEU A 423 -12.05 -14.64 -12.85
CA LEU A 423 -12.75 -13.35 -12.83
C LEU A 423 -13.12 -12.87 -14.24
N ARG A 424 -12.23 -13.04 -15.22
CA ARG A 424 -12.53 -12.69 -16.63
C ARG A 424 -13.65 -13.54 -17.22
N ARG A 425 -13.66 -14.86 -16.96
CA ARG A 425 -14.70 -15.79 -17.44
C ARG A 425 -16.04 -15.60 -16.75
N THR A 426 -16.01 -15.12 -15.50
CA THR A 426 -17.19 -14.92 -14.64
C THR A 426 -17.46 -13.44 -14.40
N LYS A 427 -17.09 -12.57 -15.35
CA LYS A 427 -17.22 -11.11 -15.23
C LYS A 427 -18.67 -10.68 -15.02
N ASP A 428 -19.62 -11.47 -15.51
CA ASP A 428 -21.06 -11.20 -15.46
C ASP A 428 -21.72 -11.77 -14.19
N LYS A 429 -20.96 -12.47 -13.33
CA LYS A 429 -21.47 -12.90 -12.02
C LYS A 429 -21.50 -11.72 -11.06
N VAL A 430 -22.67 -11.47 -10.47
CA VAL A 430 -22.93 -10.38 -9.53
C VAL A 430 -23.63 -10.91 -8.27
N LEU A 431 -23.57 -10.14 -7.19
CA LEU A 431 -24.41 -10.39 -6.02
C LEU A 431 -25.84 -9.99 -6.35
N VAL A 432 -26.78 -10.86 -5.98
CA VAL A 432 -28.23 -10.62 -6.12
C VAL A 432 -28.80 -10.50 -4.72
N TYR A 433 -29.63 -9.47 -4.52
CA TYR A 433 -30.40 -9.25 -3.29
C TYR A 433 -31.88 -9.20 -3.67
N GLY A 434 -32.78 -9.58 -2.75
CA GLY A 434 -34.23 -9.49 -2.97
C GLY A 434 -34.95 -10.82 -3.19
N GLU A 435 -34.24 -11.94 -3.14
CA GLU A 435 -34.84 -13.27 -3.34
C GLU A 435 -35.28 -13.95 -2.04
N GLY A 436 -35.20 -13.27 -0.89
CA GLY A 436 -35.45 -13.89 0.42
C GLY A 436 -36.11 -12.99 1.45
N GLU A 437 -36.39 -13.55 2.62
CA GLU A 437 -36.83 -12.77 3.77
C GLU A 437 -35.70 -11.81 4.21
N LEU A 438 -36.05 -10.61 4.71
CA LEU A 438 -35.10 -9.68 5.30
C LEU A 438 -34.65 -10.18 6.68
N ARG A 439 -33.86 -11.26 6.65
CA ARG A 439 -33.27 -11.94 7.80
C ARG A 439 -31.77 -12.03 7.62
N LEU A 440 -31.05 -11.95 8.73
CA LEU A 440 -29.60 -12.15 8.77
C LEU A 440 -29.31 -13.59 9.17
N ASP A 441 -28.74 -14.35 8.23
CA ASP A 441 -28.30 -15.73 8.46
C ASP A 441 -26.78 -15.82 8.30
N GLY A 442 -26.11 -16.50 9.23
CA GLY A 442 -24.68 -16.73 9.19
C GLY A 442 -24.35 -18.20 8.95
N PHE A 443 -23.32 -18.49 8.17
CA PHE A 443 -22.79 -19.83 7.93
C PHE A 443 -21.31 -19.84 8.25
N THR A 444 -20.83 -20.91 8.87
CA THR A 444 -19.41 -21.09 9.20
C THR A 444 -18.93 -22.48 8.79
N ASN A 445 -17.66 -22.57 8.41
CA ASN A 445 -16.98 -23.83 8.14
C ASN A 445 -15.49 -23.71 8.47
N SER A 446 -14.79 -24.83 8.59
CA SER A 446 -13.34 -24.88 8.65
C SER A 446 -12.76 -26.04 7.85
N ASN A 447 -11.52 -25.89 7.40
CA ASN A 447 -10.74 -26.96 6.79
C ASN A 447 -9.58 -27.32 7.71
N PHE A 448 -9.63 -28.52 8.30
CA PHE A 448 -8.70 -28.96 9.31
C PHE A 448 -7.29 -29.17 8.74
N GLN A 449 -6.29 -28.53 9.34
CA GLN A 449 -4.86 -28.65 8.99
C GLN A 449 -4.56 -28.50 7.49
N SER A 450 -5.32 -27.63 6.81
CA SER A 450 -5.22 -27.43 5.37
C SER A 450 -3.95 -26.70 4.93
N ASP A 451 -3.29 -25.98 5.83
CA ASP A 451 -2.00 -25.36 5.56
C ASP A 451 -0.88 -26.40 5.61
N VAL A 452 -0.13 -26.55 4.52
CA VAL A 452 0.89 -27.60 4.41
C VAL A 452 2.10 -27.30 5.29
N ASP A 453 2.42 -26.02 5.51
CA ASP A 453 3.66 -25.56 6.13
C ASP A 453 3.60 -25.60 7.64
N ASP A 454 2.51 -25.09 8.24
CA ASP A 454 2.36 -25.04 9.71
C ASP A 454 1.18 -25.85 10.26
N LYS A 455 0.50 -26.62 9.41
CA LYS A 455 -0.65 -27.48 9.77
C LYS A 455 -1.79 -26.72 10.42
N LYS A 456 -1.91 -25.41 10.22
CA LYS A 456 -3.07 -24.66 10.71
C LYS A 456 -4.28 -24.85 9.80
N SER A 457 -5.45 -24.79 10.42
CA SER A 457 -6.73 -24.90 9.72
C SER A 457 -7.11 -23.57 9.08
N ILE A 458 -7.97 -23.61 8.06
CA ILE A 458 -8.59 -22.41 7.48
C ILE A 458 -10.02 -22.30 8.01
N SER A 459 -10.36 -21.15 8.58
CA SER A 459 -11.74 -20.83 8.99
C SER A 459 -12.39 -19.89 8.00
N CYS A 460 -13.69 -20.08 7.80
CA CYS A 460 -14.49 -19.16 7.03
C CYS A 460 -15.85 -18.89 7.68
N TYR A 461 -16.45 -17.80 7.23
CA TYR A 461 -17.87 -17.54 7.42
C TYR A 461 -18.42 -16.75 6.23
N ILE A 462 -19.74 -16.83 6.06
CA ILE A 462 -20.51 -15.97 5.17
C ILE A 462 -21.83 -15.62 5.85
N PHE A 463 -22.19 -14.34 5.83
CA PHE A 463 -23.46 -13.83 6.28
C PHE A 463 -24.26 -13.38 5.08
N THR A 464 -25.51 -13.83 5.02
CA THR A 464 -26.48 -13.47 4.00
C THR A 464 -27.58 -12.61 4.60
N CYS A 465 -28.05 -11.63 3.84
CA CYS A 465 -29.21 -10.82 4.17
C CYS A 465 -30.03 -10.64 2.90
N ASN A 466 -31.35 -10.84 2.99
CA ASN A 466 -32.26 -10.74 1.85
C ASN A 466 -31.81 -11.62 0.65
N GLY A 467 -31.38 -12.86 0.94
CA GLY A 467 -30.87 -13.82 -0.04
C GLY A 467 -29.45 -13.56 -0.57
N GLY A 468 -28.87 -12.37 -0.35
CA GLY A 468 -27.56 -12.00 -0.86
C GLY A 468 -26.45 -11.98 0.20
N ALA A 469 -25.20 -12.26 -0.19
CA ALA A 469 -24.06 -12.21 0.71
C ALA A 469 -23.70 -10.77 1.10
N VAL A 470 -23.59 -10.48 2.40
CA VAL A 470 -23.30 -9.13 2.93
C VAL A 470 -21.97 -9.03 3.68
N SER A 471 -21.52 -10.09 4.36
CA SER A 471 -20.21 -10.17 5.01
C SER A 471 -19.62 -11.57 4.85
N TRP A 472 -18.31 -11.68 4.63
CA TRP A 472 -17.65 -12.98 4.50
C TRP A 472 -16.17 -12.88 4.82
N LYS A 473 -15.58 -14.03 5.15
CA LYS A 473 -14.16 -14.16 5.42
C LYS A 473 -13.67 -15.57 5.08
N SER A 474 -12.45 -15.66 4.59
CA SER A 474 -11.65 -16.88 4.58
C SER A 474 -10.27 -16.53 5.13
N SER A 475 -9.84 -17.20 6.20
CA SER A 475 -8.58 -16.91 6.85
C SER A 475 -8.01 -18.11 7.58
N LYS A 476 -6.68 -18.23 7.55
CA LYS A 476 -5.91 -19.16 8.36
C LYS A 476 -6.13 -18.87 9.86
N GLN A 477 -6.32 -19.93 10.65
CA GLN A 477 -6.44 -19.83 12.11
C GLN A 477 -5.12 -19.39 12.74
N GLU A 478 -5.20 -18.66 13.86
CA GLU A 478 -4.01 -18.27 14.63
C GLU A 478 -3.44 -19.46 15.42
N THR A 479 -4.32 -20.30 15.97
CA THR A 479 -3.99 -21.47 16.79
C THR A 479 -4.12 -22.76 15.99
N THR A 480 -3.24 -23.73 16.23
CA THR A 480 -3.34 -25.07 15.65
C THR A 480 -4.41 -25.86 16.40
N ALA A 481 -5.40 -26.38 15.67
CA ALA A 481 -6.43 -27.24 16.23
C ALA A 481 -5.95 -28.70 16.29
N ASP A 482 -6.34 -29.44 17.33
CA ASP A 482 -6.02 -30.87 17.49
C ASP A 482 -7.08 -31.79 16.86
N SER A 483 -8.23 -31.23 16.44
CA SER A 483 -9.29 -31.97 15.76
C SER A 483 -10.13 -31.11 14.83
N THR A 484 -10.84 -31.73 13.89
CA THR A 484 -11.82 -31.07 13.01
C THR A 484 -12.90 -30.33 13.81
N SER A 485 -13.40 -30.95 14.89
CA SER A 485 -14.40 -30.32 15.76
C SER A 485 -13.87 -29.06 16.46
N GLU A 486 -12.59 -29.05 16.83
CA GLU A 486 -11.96 -27.86 17.42
C GLU A 486 -11.75 -26.76 16.38
N ALA A 487 -11.29 -27.10 15.17
CA ALA A 487 -11.15 -26.13 14.09
C ALA A 487 -12.49 -25.47 13.75
N GLU A 488 -13.58 -26.25 13.71
CA GLU A 488 -14.91 -25.70 13.48
C GLU A 488 -15.45 -24.88 14.65
N TYR A 489 -15.13 -25.28 15.89
CA TYR A 489 -15.48 -24.50 17.07
C TYR A 489 -14.81 -23.11 17.06
N ILE A 490 -13.53 -23.03 16.67
CA ILE A 490 -12.80 -21.77 16.48
C ILE A 490 -13.45 -20.93 15.38
N ALA A 491 -13.79 -21.55 14.24
CA ALA A 491 -14.47 -20.86 13.12
C ALA A 491 -15.82 -20.28 13.54
N ALA A 492 -16.63 -21.06 14.26
CA ALA A 492 -17.91 -20.62 14.79
C ALA A 492 -17.74 -19.47 15.79
N SER A 493 -16.71 -19.50 16.64
CA SER A 493 -16.43 -18.40 17.58
C SER A 493 -16.11 -17.10 16.87
N ASP A 494 -15.33 -17.14 15.80
CA ASP A 494 -15.02 -15.94 15.02
C ASP A 494 -16.23 -15.44 14.21
N ALA A 495 -17.04 -16.33 13.66
CA ALA A 495 -18.30 -15.97 13.02
C ALA A 495 -19.27 -15.31 14.01
N ALA A 496 -19.38 -15.83 15.24
CA ALA A 496 -20.22 -15.24 16.28
C ALA A 496 -19.82 -13.80 16.67
N LYS A 497 -18.52 -13.48 16.66
CA LYS A 497 -18.04 -12.11 16.88
C LYS A 497 -18.47 -11.17 15.75
N GLU A 498 -18.36 -11.61 14.50
CA GLU A 498 -18.84 -10.83 13.34
C GLU A 498 -20.36 -10.66 13.38
N ALA A 499 -21.11 -11.70 13.77
CA ALA A 499 -22.56 -11.63 13.94
C ALA A 499 -22.99 -10.53 14.91
N ILE A 500 -22.28 -10.35 16.04
CA ILE A 500 -22.56 -9.24 16.97
C ILE A 500 -22.37 -7.89 16.30
N TRP A 501 -21.29 -7.71 15.53
CA TRP A 501 -21.05 -6.45 14.85
C TRP A 501 -22.17 -6.13 13.85
N ILE A 502 -22.55 -7.12 13.03
CA ILE A 502 -23.64 -6.94 12.05
C ILE A 502 -24.96 -6.69 12.77
N ARG A 503 -25.26 -7.43 13.85
CA ARG A 503 -26.46 -7.26 14.66
C ARG A 503 -26.57 -5.83 15.19
N LYS A 504 -25.50 -5.29 15.78
CA LYS A 504 -25.47 -3.91 16.27
C LYS A 504 -25.74 -2.90 15.16
N PHE A 505 -25.02 -3.03 14.03
CA PHE A 505 -25.19 -2.15 12.88
C PHE A 505 -26.64 -2.18 12.36
N VAL A 506 -27.20 -3.37 12.18
CA VAL A 506 -28.56 -3.56 11.66
C VAL A 506 -29.63 -3.08 12.66
N THR A 507 -29.41 -3.26 13.97
CA THR A 507 -30.31 -2.77 15.02
C THR A 507 -30.40 -1.24 14.99
N GLU A 508 -29.28 -0.55 14.76
CA GLU A 508 -29.24 0.91 14.63
C GLU A 508 -29.97 1.44 13.39
N LEU A 509 -30.21 0.60 12.38
CA LEU A 509 -30.98 0.98 11.20
C LEU A 509 -32.49 0.91 11.42
N TYR A 510 -32.98 0.23 12.46
CA TYR A 510 -34.42 0.07 12.79
C TYR A 510 -35.31 -0.54 11.67
N VAL A 511 -34.71 -1.19 10.68
CA VAL A 511 -35.40 -1.66 9.45
C VAL A 511 -35.31 -3.17 9.23
N VAL A 512 -34.73 -3.95 10.14
CA VAL A 512 -34.70 -5.42 10.01
C VAL A 512 -35.41 -6.03 11.21
N PRO A 513 -36.72 -6.34 11.09
CA PRO A 513 -37.54 -6.77 12.23
C PRO A 513 -37.02 -8.04 12.91
N SER A 514 -36.44 -8.97 12.13
CA SER A 514 -35.93 -10.24 12.65
C SER A 514 -34.72 -10.08 13.58
N ILE A 515 -34.09 -8.90 13.63
CA ILE A 515 -32.86 -8.69 14.40
C ILE A 515 -33.08 -8.72 15.91
N SER A 516 -34.33 -8.58 16.37
CA SER A 516 -34.68 -8.75 17.79
C SER A 516 -34.44 -10.19 18.26
N SER A 517 -34.60 -11.17 17.38
CA SER A 517 -34.33 -12.59 17.64
C SER A 517 -32.83 -12.89 17.48
N PRO A 518 -32.28 -13.93 18.15
CA PRO A 518 -30.88 -14.33 17.99
C PRO A 518 -30.53 -14.57 16.51
N VAL A 519 -29.33 -14.16 16.08
CA VAL A 519 -28.86 -14.41 14.70
C VAL A 519 -28.59 -15.92 14.54
N GLU A 520 -29.17 -16.54 13.51
CA GLU A 520 -28.92 -17.96 13.25
C GLU A 520 -27.53 -18.16 12.64
N LEU A 521 -26.70 -18.97 13.31
CA LEU A 521 -25.36 -19.32 12.86
C LEU A 521 -25.28 -20.82 12.57
N TYR A 522 -25.23 -21.17 11.29
CA TYR A 522 -25.24 -22.53 10.78
C TYR A 522 -23.82 -23.13 10.72
N CYS A 523 -23.64 -24.31 11.32
CA CYS A 523 -22.41 -25.11 11.34
C CYS A 523 -22.75 -26.58 11.03
N ASP A 524 -21.88 -27.32 10.35
CA ASP A 524 -22.13 -28.72 9.97
C ASP A 524 -21.60 -29.75 10.97
N ASN A 525 -20.74 -29.35 11.92
CA ASN A 525 -20.21 -30.26 12.94
C ASN A 525 -20.98 -30.26 14.24
N THR A 526 -21.65 -31.37 14.48
CA THR A 526 -22.51 -31.58 15.66
C THR A 526 -21.72 -31.49 16.98
N ARG A 527 -20.43 -31.86 17.01
CA ARG A 527 -19.60 -31.75 18.23
C ARG A 527 -19.21 -30.31 18.52
N ALA A 528 -18.87 -29.52 17.50
CA ALA A 528 -18.60 -28.09 17.66
C ALA A 528 -19.84 -27.34 18.18
N ILE A 529 -21.03 -27.68 17.66
CA ILE A 529 -22.31 -27.13 18.13
C ILE A 529 -22.57 -27.48 19.59
N ALA A 530 -22.40 -28.75 19.97
CA ALA A 530 -22.57 -29.19 21.36
C ALA A 530 -21.60 -28.44 22.29
N GLN A 531 -20.35 -28.27 21.88
CA GLN A 531 -19.33 -27.54 22.63
C GLN A 531 -19.65 -26.04 22.78
N ALA A 532 -20.37 -25.45 21.82
CA ALA A 532 -20.83 -24.06 21.89
C ALA A 532 -22.04 -23.87 22.80
N LYS A 533 -22.94 -24.87 22.86
CA LYS A 533 -24.15 -24.81 23.70
C LYS A 533 -23.90 -25.21 25.15
N GLU A 534 -23.02 -26.18 25.38
CA GLU A 534 -22.83 -26.76 26.71
C GLU A 534 -21.36 -26.66 27.17
N PRO A 535 -21.09 -26.30 28.43
CA PRO A 535 -19.76 -26.28 29.01
C PRO A 535 -19.28 -27.69 29.39
N ILE A 536 -19.44 -28.68 28.51
CA ILE A 536 -18.87 -30.02 28.74
C ILE A 536 -17.36 -29.94 28.48
N SER A 537 -16.58 -29.92 29.57
CA SER A 537 -15.12 -29.97 29.53
C SER A 537 -14.65 -31.39 29.20
N HIS A 538 -14.46 -31.71 27.92
CA HIS A 538 -13.75 -32.92 27.53
C HIS A 538 -12.25 -32.79 27.79
N GLN A 539 -11.58 -33.87 28.20
CA GLN A 539 -10.13 -33.91 28.48
C GLN A 539 -9.28 -33.41 27.29
N LYS A 540 -9.80 -33.55 26.05
CA LYS A 540 -9.20 -33.09 24.78
C LYS A 540 -9.51 -31.63 24.41
N SER A 541 -10.22 -30.88 25.24
CA SER A 541 -10.60 -29.47 24.98
C SER A 541 -10.05 -28.50 26.03
N LYS A 542 -9.21 -29.00 26.96
CA LYS A 542 -8.67 -28.23 28.08
C LYS A 542 -7.70 -27.13 27.65
N HIS A 543 -7.06 -27.29 26.50
CA HIS A 543 -6.11 -26.32 25.94
C HIS A 543 -6.76 -25.19 25.15
N ILE A 544 -8.07 -25.27 24.89
CA ILE A 544 -8.79 -24.23 24.16
C ILE A 544 -8.85 -22.97 25.03
N GLU A 545 -8.20 -21.90 24.56
CA GLU A 545 -8.13 -20.63 25.28
C GLU A 545 -9.53 -20.04 25.55
N ARG A 546 -9.65 -19.28 26.66
CA ARG A 546 -10.87 -18.50 26.97
C ARG A 546 -11.35 -17.65 25.78
N ARG A 547 -10.43 -17.20 24.93
CA ARG A 547 -10.68 -16.41 23.72
C ARG A 547 -11.76 -16.99 22.81
N TYR A 548 -11.86 -18.32 22.71
CA TYR A 548 -12.83 -18.99 21.82
C TYR A 548 -14.11 -19.41 22.54
N HIS A 549 -14.09 -19.47 23.88
CA HIS A 549 -15.29 -19.69 24.69
C HIS A 549 -16.23 -18.49 24.73
N ILE A 550 -15.82 -17.33 24.22
CA ILE A 550 -16.69 -16.16 24.05
C ILE A 550 -17.99 -16.50 23.32
N ILE A 551 -17.99 -17.48 22.39
CA ILE A 551 -19.22 -17.94 21.72
C ILE A 551 -20.29 -18.42 22.71
N ARG A 552 -19.90 -19.03 23.84
CA ARG A 552 -20.83 -19.47 24.89
C ARG A 552 -21.50 -18.29 25.57
N GLU A 553 -20.74 -17.20 25.82
CA GLU A 553 -21.29 -15.96 26.37
C GLU A 553 -22.23 -15.26 25.38
N ILE A 554 -21.91 -15.32 24.08
CA ILE A 554 -22.74 -14.74 23.00
C ILE A 554 -24.07 -15.50 22.90
N ILE A 555 -24.01 -16.83 22.94
CA ILE A 555 -25.22 -17.69 22.96
C ILE A 555 -26.01 -17.47 24.25
N GLY A 556 -25.34 -17.42 25.40
CA GLY A 556 -25.98 -17.20 26.71
C GLY A 556 -26.68 -15.85 26.83
N ARG A 557 -26.19 -14.81 26.12
CA ARG A 557 -26.86 -13.50 26.00
C ARG A 557 -28.06 -13.51 25.03
N GLY A 558 -28.23 -14.56 24.23
CA GLY A 558 -29.24 -14.62 23.18
C GLY A 558 -28.88 -13.80 21.93
N ASP A 559 -27.60 -13.44 21.74
CA ASP A 559 -27.18 -12.66 20.56
C ASP A 559 -27.14 -13.53 19.29
N VAL A 560 -26.78 -14.82 19.44
CA VAL A 560 -26.59 -15.80 18.35
C VAL A 560 -27.16 -17.16 18.76
N ALA A 561 -27.80 -17.86 17.83
CA ALA A 561 -28.23 -19.25 17.99
C ALA A 561 -27.50 -20.16 17.00
N VAL A 562 -26.71 -21.12 17.50
CA VAL A 562 -25.96 -22.04 16.63
C VAL A 562 -26.83 -23.22 16.22
N GLN A 563 -27.01 -23.40 14.91
CA GLN A 563 -27.86 -24.44 14.30
C GLN A 563 -27.04 -25.41 13.45
N LYS A 564 -27.57 -26.63 13.29
CA LYS A 564 -26.96 -27.64 12.42
C LYS A 564 -27.41 -27.41 10.98
N VAL A 565 -26.47 -27.46 10.04
CA VAL A 565 -26.73 -27.52 8.60
C VAL A 565 -26.08 -28.76 8.00
N ALA A 566 -26.66 -29.33 6.94
CA ALA A 566 -25.98 -30.37 6.18
C ALA A 566 -24.82 -29.75 5.37
N SER A 567 -23.67 -30.42 5.27
CA SER A 567 -22.51 -29.87 4.55
C SER A 567 -22.81 -29.50 3.09
N ALA A 568 -23.70 -30.25 2.41
CA ALA A 568 -24.16 -29.94 1.05
C ALA A 568 -24.91 -28.60 0.93
N ASN A 569 -25.49 -28.13 2.04
CA ASN A 569 -26.25 -26.87 2.13
C ASN A 569 -25.44 -25.77 2.83
N ASN A 570 -24.17 -26.01 3.20
CA ASN A 570 -23.34 -25.04 3.88
C ASN A 570 -22.71 -24.07 2.86
N VAL A 571 -23.28 -22.87 2.75
CA VAL A 571 -22.84 -21.82 1.81
C VAL A 571 -21.40 -21.33 2.10
N ALA A 572 -20.86 -21.61 3.29
CA ALA A 572 -19.48 -21.27 3.65
C ALA A 572 -18.44 -22.27 3.09
N ASP A 573 -18.84 -23.46 2.63
CA ASP A 573 -17.92 -24.52 2.17
C ASP A 573 -17.04 -24.15 0.95
N PRO A 574 -17.50 -23.35 -0.03
CA PRO A 574 -16.61 -22.81 -1.08
C PRO A 574 -15.52 -21.87 -0.56
N LEU A 575 -15.61 -21.39 0.69
CA LEU A 575 -14.64 -20.47 1.29
C LEU A 575 -13.53 -21.20 2.06
N THR A 576 -13.58 -22.53 2.19
CA THR A 576 -12.55 -23.37 2.84
C THR A 576 -11.65 -24.11 1.85
N LYS A 577 -11.99 -24.08 0.56
CA LYS A 577 -11.26 -24.77 -0.51
C LYS A 577 -11.38 -24.02 -1.84
N ALA A 578 -10.42 -24.22 -2.73
CA ALA A 578 -10.49 -23.65 -4.06
C ALA A 578 -11.60 -24.33 -4.87
N MET A 579 -12.45 -23.53 -5.51
CA MET A 579 -13.46 -24.03 -6.45
C MET A 579 -12.76 -24.76 -7.60
N THR A 580 -13.10 -26.03 -7.83
CA THR A 580 -12.68 -26.78 -9.02
C THR A 580 -13.33 -26.15 -10.26
N GLN A 581 -12.54 -25.99 -11.33
CA GLN A 581 -12.98 -25.38 -12.60
C GLN A 581 -14.06 -26.19 -13.30
#